data_AF-A0A7R8YYR0-F1
#
_entry.id   AF-A0A7R8YYR0-F1
#
_cell.length_a   1.000
_cell.length_b   1.000
_cell.length_c   1.000
_cell.angle_alpha   90.00
_cell.angle_beta   90.00
_cell.angle_gamma   90.00
#
_symmetry.space_group_name_H-M   'P 1'
#
loop_
_entity.id
_entity.type
_entity.pdbx_description
1 polymer ?
#
loop_
_entity_poly.entity_id
_entity_poly.type
_entity_poly.pdbx_seq_one_letter_code
_entity_poly.pdbx_strand_id
1 'polypeptide(L)'
;MSLTVVGSEILISLNKKVIFLDPVKHQITKSLTIEPDIVPEIDLNPVGPEASENPNPPSNKEPLKGIQHVQASPNGEYLAITTTGNKLLLLYKIHATELGLLSARRISRASSAITFSNDSSKVLLSDKTGDCYLYDCLDYKAPGKWLFGHLSMVLDVRFTPAQDAVLTADRDEKIRVTNFPATHEIECFCLGHTEYVSSINLLPSQPNKMVVSLSGDKSMRIWDFRAGKQLHQVSIPAPGIKLAVRQVEESVSHVAVLVYQPDESIFIYKLQQSTEGFESSLRSSHSFPGQIVTDLEFRDDDLFLTTSVDGRLRLQRVKCESGDYSTQDTTKLNEVIDQVFGEEQITEMEDVSGWFKKKFDNVSEYLERKKRRIDEKLNKNTSVRCN
;
A
#
# COMPACT_ATOMS: atom_id res chain seq x y z
N MET A 1 5.63 -2.25 8.70
CA MET A 1 4.76 -1.44 9.58
C MET A 1 3.57 -1.00 8.77
N SER A 2 2.44 -0.74 9.40
CA SER A 2 1.26 -0.24 8.71
C SER A 2 0.42 0.61 9.66
N LEU A 3 -0.20 1.64 9.10
CA LEU A 3 -1.06 2.61 9.74
C LEU A 3 -2.42 2.62 9.03
N THR A 4 -3.49 2.54 9.80
CA THR A 4 -4.86 2.75 9.31
C THR A 4 -5.73 3.33 10.42
N VAL A 5 -6.97 3.70 10.09
CA VAL A 5 -7.90 4.38 11.00
C VAL A 5 -9.22 3.60 11.05
N VAL A 6 -9.75 3.43 12.26
CA VAL A 6 -10.99 2.69 12.51
C VAL A 6 -11.84 3.48 13.48
N GLY A 7 -12.92 4.09 12.98
CA GLY A 7 -13.70 5.04 13.77
C GLY A 7 -12.79 6.14 14.34
N SER A 8 -12.73 6.24 15.67
CA SER A 8 -11.89 7.21 16.39
C SER A 8 -10.56 6.62 16.89
N GLU A 9 -10.11 5.48 16.40
CA GLU A 9 -8.86 4.84 16.82
C GLU A 9 -7.87 4.78 15.65
N ILE A 10 -6.59 4.90 15.97
CA ILE A 10 -5.50 4.68 15.03
C ILE A 10 -5.00 3.26 15.24
N LEU A 11 -4.92 2.49 14.17
CA LEU A 11 -4.40 1.15 14.20
C LEU A 11 -2.95 1.15 13.69
N ILE A 12 -2.04 0.61 14.48
CA ILE A 12 -0.61 0.53 14.15
C ILE A 12 -0.15 -0.92 14.29
N SER A 13 0.60 -1.40 13.30
CA SER A 13 1.26 -2.70 13.36
C SER A 13 2.77 -2.60 13.20
N LEU A 14 3.49 -3.41 13.98
CA LEU A 14 4.92 -3.62 13.88
C LEU A 14 5.23 -5.08 14.22
N ASN A 15 6.09 -5.71 13.42
CA ASN A 15 6.49 -7.10 13.57
C ASN A 15 5.27 -8.02 13.70
N LYS A 16 4.99 -8.56 14.89
CA LYS A 16 3.87 -9.48 15.14
C LYS A 16 2.72 -8.86 15.93
N LYS A 17 2.82 -7.57 16.24
CA LYS A 17 1.93 -6.86 17.16
C LYS A 17 1.08 -5.84 16.42
N VAL A 18 -0.17 -5.72 16.83
CA VAL A 18 -1.12 -4.70 16.40
C VAL A 18 -1.66 -3.99 17.63
N ILE A 19 -1.75 -2.67 17.60
CA ILE A 19 -2.40 -1.88 18.65
C ILE A 19 -3.50 -0.99 18.07
N PHE A 20 -4.49 -0.70 18.90
CA PHE A 20 -5.49 0.34 18.70
C PHE A 20 -5.17 1.47 19.67
N LEU A 21 -4.86 2.65 19.13
CA LEU A 21 -4.45 3.82 19.88
C LEU A 21 -5.56 4.88 19.79
N ASP A 22 -6.02 5.35 20.94
CA ASP A 22 -6.82 6.58 21.03
C ASP A 22 -5.86 7.78 21.18
N PRO A 23 -5.66 8.60 20.14
CA PRO A 23 -4.72 9.70 20.16
C PRO A 23 -5.22 10.91 20.96
N VAL A 24 -6.51 10.96 21.34
CA VAL A 24 -7.05 12.02 22.18
C VAL A 24 -6.78 11.68 23.65
N LYS A 25 -7.09 10.44 24.03
CA LYS A 25 -6.88 9.96 25.41
C LYS A 25 -5.45 9.51 25.68
N HIS A 26 -4.61 9.38 24.65
CA HIS A 26 -3.24 8.89 24.76
C HIS A 26 -3.19 7.52 25.44
N GLN A 27 -3.97 6.56 24.94
CA GLN A 27 -4.06 5.23 25.53
C GLN A 27 -4.23 4.17 24.44
N ILE A 28 -3.67 2.99 24.71
CA ILE A 28 -3.94 1.79 23.91
C ILE A 28 -5.22 1.17 24.44
N THR A 29 -6.20 1.03 23.56
CA THR A 29 -7.51 0.48 23.91
C THR A 29 -7.56 -1.04 23.71
N LYS A 30 -6.83 -1.54 22.72
CA LYS A 30 -6.73 -2.96 22.37
C LYS A 30 -5.33 -3.26 21.84
N SER A 31 -4.84 -4.47 22.09
CA SER A 31 -3.61 -4.97 21.48
C SER A 31 -3.76 -6.43 21.11
N LEU A 32 -2.99 -6.85 20.11
CA LEU A 32 -2.92 -8.23 19.63
C LEU A 32 -1.47 -8.56 19.34
N THR A 33 -1.02 -9.71 19.84
CA THR A 33 0.24 -10.33 19.42
C THR A 33 -0.10 -11.61 18.66
N ILE A 34 0.38 -11.73 17.43
CA ILE A 34 0.14 -12.91 16.61
C ILE A 34 1.06 -14.04 17.05
N GLU A 35 0.45 -15.15 17.46
CA GLU A 35 1.17 -16.35 17.85
C GLU A 35 2.00 -16.92 16.69
N PRO A 36 3.22 -17.40 16.94
CA PRO A 36 4.11 -17.89 15.88
C PRO A 36 3.63 -19.18 15.22
N ASP A 37 2.82 -19.98 15.93
CA ASP A 37 2.45 -21.35 15.55
C ASP A 37 0.99 -21.48 15.06
N ILE A 38 0.43 -20.41 14.49
CA ILE A 38 -0.93 -20.46 13.93
C ILE A 38 -0.98 -21.49 12.79
N VAL A 39 -1.77 -22.54 12.99
CA VAL A 39 -2.04 -23.57 11.99
C VAL A 39 -3.23 -23.10 11.14
N PRO A 40 -3.11 -23.05 9.80
CA PRO A 40 -4.24 -22.69 8.95
C PRO A 40 -5.32 -23.76 9.05
N GLU A 41 -6.58 -23.34 9.20
CA GLU A 41 -7.73 -24.26 9.22
C GLU A 41 -8.02 -24.81 7.82
N ILE A 42 -7.67 -24.05 6.78
CA ILE A 42 -7.83 -24.43 5.38
C ILE A 42 -6.46 -24.51 4.74
N ASP A 43 -6.03 -25.73 4.44
CA ASP A 43 -4.87 -25.97 3.58
C ASP A 43 -5.35 -25.88 2.13
N LEU A 44 -5.24 -24.69 1.54
CA LEU A 44 -5.50 -24.53 0.12
C LEU A 44 -4.34 -25.19 -0.64
N ASN A 45 -4.60 -26.36 -1.23
CA ASN A 45 -3.90 -26.71 -2.46
C ASN A 45 -4.29 -25.63 -3.49
N PRO A 46 -3.35 -24.88 -4.06
CA PRO A 46 -3.68 -23.75 -4.92
C PRO A 46 -4.51 -24.23 -6.11
N VAL A 47 -5.75 -23.74 -6.21
CA VAL A 47 -6.59 -23.92 -7.40
C VAL A 47 -6.16 -22.86 -8.41
N GLY A 48 -5.09 -23.15 -9.13
CA GLY A 48 -4.58 -22.40 -10.28
C GLY A 48 -3.91 -23.37 -11.27
N PRO A 49 -3.63 -22.98 -12.52
CA PRO A 49 -3.22 -23.89 -13.59
C PRO A 49 -1.82 -24.52 -13.43
N GLU A 50 -1.16 -24.38 -12.28
CA GLU A 50 0.08 -25.08 -11.95
C GLU A 50 -0.11 -26.00 -10.73
N ALA A 51 -0.95 -27.02 -10.89
CA ALA A 51 -0.82 -28.25 -10.14
C ALA A 51 0.22 -29.14 -10.85
N SER A 52 1.51 -28.85 -10.67
CA SER A 52 2.57 -29.83 -10.96
C SER A 52 3.10 -30.39 -9.64
N GLU A 53 3.02 -31.71 -9.56
CA GLU A 53 3.21 -32.53 -8.37
C GLU A 53 4.64 -32.46 -7.83
N ASN A 54 4.76 -32.23 -6.52
CA ASN A 54 5.84 -32.78 -5.72
C ASN A 54 5.26 -33.22 -4.36
N PRO A 55 5.17 -34.52 -4.07
CA PRO A 55 4.58 -35.04 -2.84
C PRO A 55 5.64 -35.05 -1.74
N ASN A 56 6.17 -33.88 -1.39
CA ASN A 56 6.90 -33.76 -0.13
C ASN A 56 5.91 -33.23 0.92
N PRO A 57 5.75 -33.91 2.07
CA PRO A 57 4.94 -33.38 3.16
C PRO A 57 5.52 -32.01 3.57
N PRO A 58 4.69 -31.00 3.91
CA PRO A 58 5.20 -29.71 4.36
C PRO A 58 5.79 -29.88 5.77
N SER A 59 7.04 -30.35 5.84
CA SER A 59 7.74 -30.64 7.10
C SER A 59 8.62 -29.50 7.58
N ASN A 60 8.46 -28.28 7.06
CA ASN A 60 9.05 -27.09 7.66
C ASN A 60 7.93 -26.13 8.04
N LYS A 61 7.64 -26.06 9.35
CA LYS A 61 6.95 -24.92 9.95
C LYS A 61 7.84 -23.70 9.71
N GLU A 62 7.62 -22.98 8.61
CA GLU A 62 8.28 -21.69 8.44
C GLU A 62 7.75 -20.77 9.54
N PRO A 63 8.63 -20.23 10.41
CA PRO A 63 8.19 -19.41 11.52
C PRO A 63 7.52 -18.15 11.00
N LEU A 64 6.48 -17.69 11.70
CA LEU A 64 5.85 -16.40 11.43
C LEU A 64 6.93 -15.31 11.52
N LYS A 65 7.21 -14.63 10.40
CA LYS A 65 8.22 -13.57 10.35
C LYS A 65 7.64 -12.23 10.84
N GLY A 66 6.42 -11.92 10.45
CA GLY A 66 5.73 -10.69 10.86
C GLY A 66 4.43 -10.47 10.11
N ILE A 67 3.87 -9.28 10.30
CA ILE A 67 2.69 -8.74 9.63
C ILE A 67 3.15 -8.05 8.35
N GLN A 68 2.54 -8.43 7.23
CA GLN A 68 2.77 -7.80 5.93
C GLN A 68 1.79 -6.65 5.71
N HIS A 69 0.49 -6.89 5.93
CA HIS A 69 -0.57 -5.88 5.83
C HIS A 69 -1.57 -6.05 6.96
N VAL A 70 -2.15 -4.94 7.43
CA VAL A 70 -3.28 -4.95 8.36
C VAL A 70 -4.34 -3.97 7.90
N GLN A 71 -5.60 -4.34 8.04
CA GLN A 71 -6.71 -3.47 7.73
C GLN A 71 -7.91 -3.84 8.58
N ALA A 72 -8.66 -2.85 9.05
CA ALA A 72 -9.95 -3.11 9.67
C ALA A 72 -11.09 -2.93 8.66
N SER A 73 -12.20 -3.60 8.91
CA SER A 73 -13.40 -3.41 8.13
C SER A 73 -14.01 -2.02 8.37
N PRO A 74 -14.72 -1.45 7.37
CA PRO A 74 -15.37 -0.15 7.50
C PRO A 74 -16.32 -0.02 8.70
N ASN A 75 -17.01 -1.11 9.07
CA ASN A 75 -17.90 -1.12 10.23
C ASN A 75 -17.16 -1.32 11.58
N GLY A 76 -15.84 -1.53 11.56
CA GLY A 76 -15.02 -1.74 12.75
C GLY A 76 -15.23 -3.08 13.46
N GLU A 77 -15.91 -4.05 12.83
CA GLU A 77 -16.19 -5.36 13.42
C GLU A 77 -15.12 -6.41 13.13
N TYR A 78 -14.34 -6.26 12.07
CA TYR A 78 -13.35 -7.23 11.63
C TYR A 78 -11.98 -6.59 11.42
N LEU A 79 -10.94 -7.39 11.59
CA LEU A 79 -9.56 -7.05 11.29
C LEU A 79 -8.97 -8.15 10.41
N ALA A 80 -8.50 -7.79 9.22
CA ALA A 80 -7.78 -8.69 8.34
C ALA A 80 -6.28 -8.41 8.44
N ILE A 81 -5.50 -9.48 8.60
CA ILE A 81 -4.05 -9.42 8.68
C ILE A 81 -3.46 -10.40 7.70
N THR A 82 -2.48 -9.97 6.91
CA THR A 82 -1.64 -10.87 6.13
C THR A 82 -0.26 -10.99 6.76
N THR A 83 0.34 -12.16 6.65
CA THR A 83 1.63 -12.45 7.31
C THR A 83 2.76 -12.62 6.31
N THR A 84 3.96 -12.22 6.73
CA THR A 84 5.22 -12.42 6.00
C THR A 84 5.78 -13.82 6.31
N GLY A 85 6.22 -14.53 5.27
CA GLY A 85 6.84 -15.87 5.38
C GLY A 85 5.83 -17.00 5.26
N ASN A 86 4.99 -17.20 6.28
CA ASN A 86 4.02 -18.30 6.33
C ASN A 86 2.76 -18.11 5.45
N LYS A 87 2.60 -16.92 4.83
CA LYS A 87 1.56 -16.65 3.81
C LYS A 87 0.17 -17.00 4.33
N LEU A 88 -0.25 -16.34 5.40
CA LEU A 88 -1.59 -16.46 5.94
C LEU A 88 -2.40 -15.19 5.73
N LEU A 89 -3.70 -15.35 5.56
CA LEU A 89 -4.74 -14.36 5.81
C LEU A 89 -5.44 -14.73 7.11
N LEU A 90 -5.27 -13.91 8.14
CA LEU A 90 -5.94 -14.03 9.42
C LEU A 90 -7.13 -13.07 9.44
N LEU A 91 -8.27 -13.55 9.89
CA LEU A 91 -9.46 -12.73 10.15
C LEU A 91 -9.74 -12.75 11.64
N TYR A 92 -9.77 -11.58 12.26
CA TYR A 92 -10.17 -11.40 13.65
C TYR A 92 -11.51 -10.68 13.73
N LYS A 93 -12.29 -10.99 14.77
CA LYS A 93 -13.42 -10.20 15.23
C LYS A 93 -12.93 -9.18 16.25
N ILE A 94 -13.32 -7.93 16.05
CA ILE A 94 -13.04 -6.83 16.97
C ILE A 94 -14.18 -6.80 18.00
N HIS A 95 -13.87 -7.11 19.25
CA HIS A 95 -14.76 -6.90 20.39
C HIS A 95 -14.41 -5.58 21.09
N ALA A 96 -15.19 -5.22 22.11
CA ALA A 96 -14.98 -3.97 22.86
C ALA A 96 -13.58 -3.88 23.49
N THR A 97 -13.03 -4.99 23.96
CA THR A 97 -11.76 -5.03 24.72
C THR A 97 -10.74 -6.03 24.18
N GLU A 98 -11.12 -6.91 23.25
CA GLU A 98 -10.25 -7.99 22.78
C GLU A 98 -10.46 -8.29 21.28
N LEU A 99 -9.54 -9.06 20.72
CA LEU A 99 -9.55 -9.49 19.32
C LEU A 99 -9.63 -11.01 19.29
N GLY A 100 -10.73 -11.56 18.76
CA GLY A 100 -10.93 -13.00 18.63
C GLY A 100 -10.55 -13.49 17.25
N LEU A 101 -9.57 -14.40 17.13
CA LEU A 101 -9.23 -15.01 15.85
C LEU A 101 -10.42 -15.85 15.35
N LEU A 102 -10.96 -15.50 14.18
CA LEU A 102 -12.05 -16.24 13.54
C LEU A 102 -11.54 -17.29 12.55
N SER A 103 -10.50 -16.96 11.79
CA SER A 103 -9.92 -17.90 10.83
C SER A 103 -8.47 -17.58 10.51
N ALA A 104 -7.72 -18.62 10.18
CA ALA A 104 -6.41 -18.55 9.58
C ALA A 104 -6.43 -19.33 8.26
N ARG A 105 -6.26 -18.63 7.14
CA ARG A 105 -6.34 -19.20 5.80
C ARG A 105 -5.01 -19.07 5.09
N ARG A 106 -4.55 -20.14 4.43
CA ARG A 106 -3.33 -20.08 3.65
C ARG A 106 -3.56 -19.32 2.35
N ILE A 107 -2.64 -18.44 1.97
CA ILE A 107 -2.65 -17.76 0.67
C ILE A 107 -1.52 -18.32 -0.20
N SER A 108 -1.74 -18.37 -1.52
CA SER A 108 -0.84 -19.01 -2.49
C SER A 108 0.53 -18.35 -2.58
N ARG A 109 0.55 -17.02 -2.45
CA ARG A 109 1.72 -16.14 -2.60
C ARG A 109 1.65 -15.03 -1.56
N ALA A 110 2.78 -14.36 -1.32
CA ALA A 110 2.81 -13.22 -0.41
C ALA A 110 1.85 -12.13 -0.90
N SER A 111 1.06 -11.54 0.01
CA SER A 111 0.13 -10.47 -0.34
C SER A 111 0.89 -9.19 -0.77
N SER A 112 0.31 -8.48 -1.73
CA SER A 112 0.78 -7.19 -2.22
C SER A 112 -0.13 -6.04 -1.78
N ALA A 113 -1.45 -6.25 -1.76
CA ALA A 113 -2.41 -5.32 -1.19
C ALA A 113 -3.63 -6.06 -0.63
N ILE A 114 -4.38 -5.39 0.24
CA ILE A 114 -5.60 -5.90 0.87
C ILE A 114 -6.63 -4.77 1.02
N THR A 115 -7.91 -5.08 0.78
CA THR A 115 -9.02 -4.16 1.01
C THR A 115 -10.28 -4.89 1.49
N PHE A 116 -11.05 -4.31 2.41
CA PHE A 116 -12.40 -4.79 2.73
C PHE A 116 -13.43 -4.28 1.71
N SER A 117 -14.49 -5.05 1.50
CA SER A 117 -15.71 -4.52 0.88
C SER A 117 -16.37 -3.48 1.79
N ASN A 118 -17.12 -2.55 1.20
CA ASN A 118 -17.74 -1.46 1.99
C ASN A 118 -18.76 -1.98 3.01
N ASP A 119 -19.42 -3.08 2.71
CA ASP A 119 -20.33 -3.78 3.62
C ASP A 119 -19.61 -4.67 4.65
N SER A 120 -18.27 -4.67 4.67
CA SER A 120 -17.44 -5.45 5.60
C SER A 120 -17.56 -6.98 5.46
N SER A 121 -18.30 -7.47 4.45
CA SER A 121 -18.59 -8.90 4.29
C SER A 121 -17.49 -9.67 3.56
N LYS A 122 -16.61 -9.00 2.83
CA LYS A 122 -15.53 -9.60 2.05
C LYS A 122 -14.19 -8.92 2.29
N VAL A 123 -13.12 -9.68 2.10
CA VAL A 123 -11.75 -9.20 1.98
C VAL A 123 -11.26 -9.51 0.58
N LEU A 124 -10.87 -8.48 -0.16
CA LEU A 124 -10.14 -8.62 -1.42
C LEU A 124 -8.65 -8.53 -1.13
N LEU A 125 -7.90 -9.52 -1.60
CA LEU A 125 -6.47 -9.63 -1.42
C LEU A 125 -5.81 -9.82 -2.78
N SER A 126 -4.83 -8.99 -3.09
CA SER A 126 -3.92 -9.22 -4.21
C SER A 126 -2.61 -9.81 -3.72
N ASP A 127 -1.98 -10.63 -4.55
CA ASP A 127 -0.67 -11.19 -4.28
C ASP A 127 0.45 -10.53 -5.10
N LYS A 128 1.71 -10.85 -4.75
CA LYS A 128 2.89 -10.30 -5.43
C LYS A 128 3.05 -10.76 -6.88
N THR A 129 2.30 -11.76 -7.33
CA THR A 129 2.23 -12.17 -8.75
C THR A 129 1.17 -11.42 -9.54
N GLY A 130 0.26 -10.70 -8.87
CA GLY A 130 -0.78 -9.88 -9.48
C GLY A 130 -2.16 -10.52 -9.48
N ASP A 131 -2.32 -11.73 -8.90
CA ASP A 131 -3.63 -12.37 -8.77
C ASP A 131 -4.43 -11.75 -7.62
N CYS A 132 -5.74 -11.62 -7.82
CA CYS A 132 -6.69 -11.06 -6.86
C CYS A 132 -7.72 -12.11 -6.44
N TYR A 133 -7.86 -12.31 -5.13
CA TYR A 133 -8.75 -13.28 -4.51
C TYR A 133 -9.72 -12.61 -3.55
N LEU A 134 -10.98 -13.06 -3.55
CA LEU A 134 -12.02 -12.64 -2.63
C LEU A 134 -12.23 -13.69 -1.54
N TYR A 135 -12.20 -13.24 -0.30
CA TYR A 135 -12.45 -14.07 0.88
C TYR A 135 -13.72 -13.59 1.58
N ASP A 136 -14.54 -14.54 2.03
CA ASP A 136 -15.73 -14.25 2.81
C ASP A 136 -15.38 -14.04 4.30
N CYS A 137 -16.00 -13.04 4.93
CA CYS A 137 -15.85 -12.78 6.36
C CYS A 137 -16.87 -13.55 7.22
N LEU A 138 -18.05 -13.86 6.67
CA LEU A 138 -19.11 -14.59 7.34
C LEU A 138 -18.93 -16.11 7.18
N ASP A 139 -18.71 -16.56 5.94
CA ASP A 139 -18.27 -17.92 5.65
C ASP A 139 -16.73 -17.99 5.64
N TYR A 140 -16.13 -17.70 6.80
CA TYR A 140 -14.69 -17.65 6.95
C TYR A 140 -13.98 -19.00 6.71
N LYS A 141 -14.74 -20.10 6.58
CA LYS A 141 -14.25 -21.44 6.21
C LYS A 141 -14.21 -21.66 4.69
N ALA A 142 -14.80 -20.77 3.89
CA ALA A 142 -14.69 -20.85 2.45
C ALA A 142 -13.27 -20.53 1.98
N PRO A 143 -12.78 -21.23 0.94
CA PRO A 143 -11.53 -20.90 0.28
C PRO A 143 -11.62 -19.52 -0.40
N GLY A 144 -10.47 -18.89 -0.65
CA GLY A 144 -10.42 -17.67 -1.45
C GLY A 144 -10.88 -17.94 -2.89
N LYS A 145 -11.81 -17.12 -3.40
CA LYS A 145 -12.27 -17.18 -4.78
C LYS A 145 -11.36 -16.31 -5.65
N TRP A 146 -10.64 -16.89 -6.60
CA TRP A 146 -9.93 -16.11 -7.62
C TRP A 146 -10.92 -15.26 -8.43
N LEU A 147 -10.62 -13.97 -8.59
CA LEU A 147 -11.47 -13.03 -9.32
C LEU A 147 -10.88 -12.65 -10.68
N PHE A 148 -9.60 -12.27 -10.70
CA PHE A 148 -8.85 -11.81 -11.87
C PHE A 148 -7.37 -11.68 -11.51
N GLY A 149 -6.51 -11.45 -12.51
CA GLY A 149 -5.08 -11.20 -12.29
C GLY A 149 -4.51 -10.09 -13.16
N HIS A 150 -3.29 -9.66 -12.80
CA HIS A 150 -2.43 -8.72 -13.50
C HIS A 150 -1.14 -9.40 -13.94
N LEU A 151 -0.49 -8.86 -14.97
CA LEU A 151 0.84 -9.34 -15.40
C LEU A 151 1.97 -8.82 -14.49
N SER A 152 1.67 -7.84 -13.65
CA SER A 152 2.60 -7.23 -12.72
C SER A 152 1.99 -7.16 -11.32
N MET A 153 2.82 -6.85 -10.33
CA MET A 153 2.38 -6.68 -8.95
C MET A 153 1.34 -5.56 -8.86
N VAL A 154 0.17 -5.88 -8.31
CA VAL A 154 -0.83 -4.90 -7.87
C VAL A 154 -0.29 -4.23 -6.61
N LEU A 155 -0.24 -2.90 -6.60
CA LEU A 155 0.32 -2.10 -5.49
C LEU A 155 -0.77 -1.50 -4.60
N ASP A 156 -1.96 -1.25 -5.14
CA ASP A 156 -3.10 -0.75 -4.36
C ASP A 156 -4.42 -1.21 -4.99
N VAL A 157 -5.45 -1.36 -4.17
CA VAL A 157 -6.76 -1.90 -4.55
C VAL A 157 -7.89 -1.26 -3.75
N ARG A 158 -8.99 -0.88 -4.42
CA ARG A 158 -10.16 -0.23 -3.82
C ARG A 158 -11.46 -0.74 -4.42
N PHE A 159 -12.48 -0.93 -3.58
CA PHE A 159 -13.87 -1.00 -4.04
C PHE A 159 -14.44 0.39 -4.29
N THR A 160 -15.30 0.55 -5.28
CA THR A 160 -16.20 1.72 -5.36
C THR A 160 -17.23 1.65 -4.24
N PRO A 161 -17.71 2.78 -3.68
CA PRO A 161 -18.78 2.82 -2.68
C PRO A 161 -20.02 2.04 -3.10
N ALA A 162 -20.41 2.14 -4.37
CA ALA A 162 -21.52 1.41 -4.96
C ALA A 162 -21.30 -0.11 -5.04
N GLN A 163 -20.09 -0.61 -4.77
CA GLN A 163 -19.68 -2.01 -4.89
C GLN A 163 -19.96 -2.61 -6.27
N ASP A 164 -19.87 -1.78 -7.31
CA ASP A 164 -20.10 -2.18 -8.70
C ASP A 164 -18.80 -2.28 -9.51
N ALA A 165 -17.68 -1.82 -8.95
CA ALA A 165 -16.36 -1.94 -9.55
C ALA A 165 -15.24 -2.06 -8.52
N VAL A 166 -14.14 -2.65 -8.95
CA VAL A 166 -12.85 -2.73 -8.24
C VAL A 166 -11.81 -1.98 -9.06
N LEU A 167 -11.12 -1.05 -8.40
CA LEU A 167 -9.99 -0.32 -8.95
C LEU A 167 -8.70 -0.95 -8.44
N THR A 168 -7.75 -1.18 -9.34
CA THR A 168 -6.42 -1.70 -9.01
C THR A 168 -5.35 -0.86 -9.68
N ALA A 169 -4.30 -0.53 -8.94
CA ALA A 169 -3.10 0.14 -9.43
C ALA A 169 -1.94 -0.85 -9.47
N ASP A 170 -1.14 -0.85 -10.53
CA ASP A 170 -0.05 -1.81 -10.70
C ASP A 170 1.32 -1.20 -11.02
N ARG A 171 2.34 -2.06 -10.93
CA ARG A 171 3.74 -1.72 -11.21
C ARG A 171 3.97 -1.35 -12.69
N ASP A 172 3.11 -1.82 -13.58
CA ASP A 172 3.16 -1.57 -15.02
C ASP A 172 2.32 -0.35 -15.45
N GLU A 173 2.18 0.63 -14.56
CA GLU A 173 1.71 1.99 -14.84
C GLU A 173 0.19 2.10 -15.01
N LYS A 174 -0.56 1.01 -14.76
CA LYS A 174 -2.00 0.96 -15.06
C LYS A 174 -2.83 1.16 -13.80
N ILE A 175 -3.92 1.90 -13.98
CA ILE A 175 -5.10 1.80 -13.11
C ILE A 175 -6.17 1.09 -13.92
N ARG A 176 -6.61 -0.07 -13.46
CA ARG A 176 -7.65 -0.88 -14.10
C ARG A 176 -8.94 -0.78 -13.29
N VAL A 177 -10.06 -0.60 -14.01
CA VAL A 177 -11.41 -0.62 -13.45
C VAL A 177 -12.09 -1.90 -13.91
N THR A 178 -12.42 -2.77 -12.97
CA THR A 178 -13.05 -4.08 -13.24
C THR A 178 -14.47 -4.07 -12.70
N ASN A 179 -15.44 -4.50 -13.51
CA ASN A 179 -16.83 -4.65 -13.04
C ASN A 179 -16.88 -5.66 -11.89
N PHE A 180 -17.72 -5.39 -10.90
CA PHE A 180 -17.97 -6.27 -9.78
C PHE A 180 -19.48 -6.45 -9.59
N PRO A 181 -19.99 -7.70 -9.44
CA PRO A 181 -19.26 -8.96 -9.32
C PRO A 181 -18.83 -9.61 -10.65
N ALA A 182 -19.13 -8.99 -11.80
CA ALA A 182 -18.80 -9.50 -13.13
C ALA A 182 -17.33 -9.30 -13.52
N THR A 183 -16.40 -9.88 -12.76
CA THR A 183 -14.96 -9.56 -12.82
C THR A 183 -14.21 -9.98 -14.09
N HIS A 184 -14.89 -10.70 -14.98
CA HIS A 184 -14.39 -11.01 -16.31
C HIS A 184 -14.48 -9.80 -17.26
N GLU A 185 -15.30 -8.80 -16.93
CA GLU A 185 -15.44 -7.56 -17.69
C GLU A 185 -14.54 -6.47 -17.10
N ILE A 186 -13.61 -5.99 -17.92
CA ILE A 186 -12.84 -4.78 -17.63
C ILE A 186 -13.63 -3.60 -18.19
N GLU A 187 -14.05 -2.70 -17.33
CA GLU A 187 -14.80 -1.51 -17.71
C GLU A 187 -13.90 -0.52 -18.44
N CYS A 188 -12.75 -0.21 -17.83
CA CYS A 188 -11.86 0.82 -18.34
C CYS A 188 -10.42 0.69 -17.80
N PHE A 189 -9.51 1.43 -18.43
CA PHE A 189 -8.18 1.71 -17.90
C PHE A 189 -7.94 3.21 -17.86
N CYS A 190 -7.33 3.70 -16.78
CA CYS A 190 -6.77 5.04 -16.75
C CYS A 190 -5.29 4.95 -17.16
N LEU A 191 -4.99 5.39 -18.38
CA LEU A 191 -3.66 5.29 -18.98
C LEU A 191 -2.99 6.66 -19.05
N GLY A 192 -1.71 6.74 -18.68
CA GLY A 192 -0.90 7.95 -18.85
C GLY A 192 0.28 8.07 -17.90
N HIS A 193 0.31 7.33 -16.79
CA HIS A 193 1.50 7.18 -15.97
C HIS A 193 2.63 6.49 -16.75
N THR A 194 3.89 6.79 -16.39
CA THR A 194 5.08 6.27 -17.09
C THR A 194 6.07 5.52 -16.18
N GLU A 195 5.68 5.32 -14.92
CA GLU A 195 6.30 4.43 -13.94
C GLU A 195 5.16 3.87 -13.06
N TYR A 196 5.48 2.97 -12.12
CA TYR A 196 4.49 2.30 -11.26
C TYR A 196 3.44 3.26 -10.67
N VAL A 197 2.21 2.78 -10.47
CA VAL A 197 1.18 3.49 -9.71
C VAL A 197 1.11 2.84 -8.34
N SER A 198 1.66 3.52 -7.33
CA SER A 198 1.87 2.95 -5.99
C SER A 198 0.65 3.08 -5.09
N SER A 199 -0.20 4.09 -5.31
CA SER A 199 -1.38 4.30 -4.49
C SER A 199 -2.51 4.96 -5.27
N ILE A 200 -3.75 4.55 -4.95
CA ILE A 200 -4.99 5.13 -5.45
C ILE A 200 -5.95 5.37 -4.29
N ASN A 201 -6.71 6.46 -4.37
CA ASN A 201 -7.77 6.74 -3.40
C ASN A 201 -8.95 7.42 -4.11
N LEU A 202 -10.16 7.06 -3.72
CA LEU A 202 -11.36 7.64 -4.31
C LEU A 202 -11.49 9.09 -3.84
N LEU A 203 -11.88 9.98 -4.76
CA LEU A 203 -12.10 11.37 -4.38
C LEU A 203 -13.44 11.50 -3.65
N PRO A 204 -13.48 11.96 -2.38
CA PRO A 204 -14.70 11.96 -1.59
C PRO A 204 -15.87 12.77 -2.16
N SER A 205 -15.59 13.79 -2.98
CA SER A 205 -16.64 14.57 -3.64
C SER A 205 -17.44 13.78 -4.68
N GLN A 206 -16.81 12.82 -5.37
CA GLN A 206 -17.44 11.94 -6.37
C GLN A 206 -16.83 10.54 -6.35
N PRO A 207 -17.01 9.77 -5.27
CA PRO A 207 -16.21 8.56 -5.03
C PRO A 207 -16.61 7.38 -5.94
N ASN A 208 -17.75 7.45 -6.63
CA ASN A 208 -18.16 6.46 -7.64
C ASN A 208 -17.70 6.80 -9.07
N LYS A 209 -16.95 7.89 -9.26
CA LYS A 209 -16.55 8.39 -10.58
C LYS A 209 -15.09 8.86 -10.64
N MET A 210 -14.56 9.38 -9.53
CA MET A 210 -13.26 10.03 -9.49
C MET A 210 -12.28 9.30 -8.58
N VAL A 211 -11.04 9.15 -9.06
CA VAL A 211 -9.93 8.56 -8.32
C VAL A 211 -8.70 9.45 -8.43
N VAL A 212 -8.00 9.61 -7.31
CA VAL A 212 -6.66 10.21 -7.24
C VAL A 212 -5.64 9.09 -7.23
N SER A 213 -4.56 9.28 -7.98
CA SER A 213 -3.47 8.31 -8.11
C SER A 213 -2.13 8.98 -7.88
N LEU A 214 -1.18 8.21 -7.35
CA LEU A 214 0.19 8.62 -7.09
C LEU A 214 1.15 7.63 -7.74
N SER A 215 2.20 8.14 -8.39
CA SER A 215 3.11 7.33 -9.19
C SER A 215 4.58 7.65 -8.97
N GLY A 216 5.42 6.66 -9.29
CA GLY A 216 6.86 6.83 -9.40
C GLY A 216 7.30 7.78 -10.51
N ASP A 217 6.39 8.16 -11.43
CA ASP A 217 6.65 9.11 -12.52
C ASP A 217 6.69 10.57 -12.03
N LYS A 218 6.62 10.78 -10.71
CA LYS A 218 6.58 12.08 -10.04
C LYS A 218 5.34 12.89 -10.39
N SER A 219 4.22 12.21 -10.62
CA SER A 219 2.93 12.86 -10.75
C SER A 219 1.87 12.28 -9.81
N MET A 220 1.00 13.17 -9.35
CA MET A 220 -0.29 12.84 -8.80
C MET A 220 -1.35 13.21 -9.85
N ARG A 221 -2.28 12.31 -10.15
CA ARG A 221 -3.29 12.50 -11.21
C ARG A 221 -4.69 12.21 -10.72
N ILE A 222 -5.65 12.94 -11.30
CA ILE A 222 -7.08 12.78 -11.05
C ILE A 222 -7.73 12.26 -12.31
N TRP A 223 -8.56 11.25 -12.17
CA TRP A 223 -9.19 10.56 -13.29
C TRP A 223 -10.70 10.52 -13.12
N ASP A 224 -11.43 10.67 -14.23
CA ASP A 224 -12.74 10.04 -14.38
C ASP A 224 -12.47 8.58 -14.73
N PHE A 225 -12.58 7.69 -13.74
CA PHE A 225 -12.19 6.30 -13.94
C PHE A 225 -13.22 5.51 -14.75
N ARG A 226 -14.47 5.99 -14.83
CA ARG A 226 -15.51 5.39 -15.67
C ARG A 226 -15.27 5.69 -17.15
N ALA A 227 -14.72 6.87 -17.45
CA ALA A 227 -14.36 7.27 -18.80
C ALA A 227 -12.88 6.99 -19.17
N GLY A 228 -12.05 6.56 -18.22
CA GLY A 228 -10.60 6.39 -18.41
C GLY A 228 -9.87 7.70 -18.71
N LYS A 229 -10.46 8.85 -18.34
CA LYS A 229 -9.99 10.16 -18.76
C LYS A 229 -9.23 10.86 -17.64
N GLN A 230 -8.02 11.33 -17.93
CA GLN A 230 -7.30 12.23 -17.05
C GLN A 230 -8.00 13.59 -16.98
N LEU A 231 -8.32 14.03 -15.77
CA LEU A 231 -8.95 15.33 -15.51
C LEU A 231 -7.94 16.38 -15.05
N HIS A 232 -6.93 15.95 -14.30
CA HIS A 232 -5.91 16.84 -13.73
C HIS A 232 -4.61 16.11 -13.48
N GLN A 233 -3.50 16.86 -13.45
CA GLN A 233 -2.18 16.35 -13.12
C GLN A 233 -1.40 17.39 -12.33
N VAL A 234 -0.72 16.91 -11.29
CA VAL A 234 0.14 17.70 -10.41
C VAL A 234 1.52 17.07 -10.43
N SER A 235 2.54 17.87 -10.71
CA SER A 235 3.94 17.46 -10.57
C SER A 235 4.33 17.49 -9.09
N ILE A 236 4.92 16.40 -8.61
CA ILE A 236 5.42 16.27 -7.24
C ILE A 236 6.96 16.19 -7.26
N PRO A 237 7.66 16.52 -6.16
CA PRO A 237 9.12 16.70 -6.21
C PRO A 237 9.91 15.40 -6.38
N ALA A 238 9.35 14.26 -5.99
CA ALA A 238 10.01 12.96 -6.02
C ALA A 238 8.99 11.82 -6.31
N PRO A 239 9.46 10.60 -6.64
CA PRO A 239 8.58 9.45 -6.91
C PRO A 239 7.63 9.20 -5.72
N GLY A 240 6.34 9.05 -5.97
CA GLY A 240 5.36 8.91 -4.90
C GLY A 240 5.25 7.48 -4.36
N ILE A 241 5.11 7.33 -3.05
CA ILE A 241 5.03 6.04 -2.34
C ILE A 241 3.60 5.74 -1.89
N LYS A 242 2.98 6.66 -1.15
CA LYS A 242 1.63 6.48 -0.59
C LYS A 242 0.87 7.79 -0.56
N LEU A 243 -0.45 7.73 -0.72
CA LEU A 243 -1.31 8.90 -0.63
C LEU A 243 -2.50 8.66 0.32
N ALA A 244 -2.91 9.70 1.03
CA ALA A 244 -4.16 9.75 1.76
C ALA A 244 -4.99 10.95 1.29
N VAL A 245 -6.31 10.79 1.24
CA VAL A 245 -7.24 11.84 0.83
C VAL A 245 -8.26 12.05 1.94
N ARG A 246 -8.54 13.30 2.27
CA ARG A 246 -9.69 13.67 3.11
C ARG A 246 -10.52 14.75 2.45
N GLN A 247 -11.83 14.71 2.68
CA GLN A 247 -12.71 15.81 2.33
C GLN A 247 -12.62 16.89 3.41
N VAL A 248 -12.50 18.14 2.99
CA VAL A 248 -12.52 19.32 3.89
C VAL A 248 -13.84 20.06 3.73
N GLU A 249 -14.25 20.25 2.47
CA GLU A 249 -15.53 20.87 2.10
C GLU A 249 -16.13 20.08 0.92
N GLU A 250 -17.36 20.38 0.52
CA GLU A 250 -18.05 19.68 -0.58
C GLU A 250 -17.19 19.58 -1.86
N SER A 251 -16.50 20.66 -2.20
CA SER A 251 -15.64 20.76 -3.40
C SER A 251 -14.14 20.79 -3.08
N VAL A 252 -13.75 20.61 -1.82
CA VAL A 252 -12.35 20.70 -1.36
C VAL A 252 -11.90 19.39 -0.74
N SER A 253 -10.78 18.88 -1.22
CA SER A 253 -10.09 17.76 -0.60
C SER A 253 -8.64 18.11 -0.30
N HIS A 254 -8.12 17.58 0.81
CA HIS A 254 -6.68 17.56 1.04
C HIS A 254 -6.12 16.20 0.61
N VAL A 255 -5.01 16.23 -0.10
CA VAL A 255 -4.27 15.04 -0.50
C VAL A 255 -2.88 15.11 0.11
N ALA A 256 -2.59 14.23 1.05
CA ALA A 256 -1.25 14.04 1.58
C ALA A 256 -0.53 12.99 0.74
N VAL A 257 0.70 13.28 0.31
CA VAL A 257 1.54 12.35 -0.44
C VAL A 257 2.87 12.17 0.26
N LEU A 258 3.29 10.91 0.38
CA LEU A 258 4.63 10.49 0.80
C LEU A 258 5.47 10.28 -0.45
N VAL A 259 6.70 10.81 -0.47
CA VAL A 259 7.61 10.68 -1.62
C VAL A 259 8.94 10.03 -1.24
N TYR A 260 9.53 9.32 -2.19
CA TYR A 260 10.79 8.62 -2.06
C TYR A 260 11.99 9.57 -2.21
N GLN A 261 12.51 10.07 -1.09
CA GLN A 261 13.68 10.94 -1.04
C GLN A 261 14.43 10.82 0.31
N PRO A 262 15.72 11.22 0.41
CA PRO A 262 16.57 10.96 1.59
C PRO A 262 16.08 11.53 2.93
N ASP A 263 15.28 12.60 2.91
CA ASP A 263 14.67 13.24 4.09
C ASP A 263 13.16 12.99 4.18
N GLU A 264 12.69 11.93 3.48
CA GLU A 264 11.32 11.43 3.35
C GLU A 264 10.27 12.47 3.74
N SER A 265 10.01 13.36 2.79
CA SER A 265 9.06 14.44 3.00
C SER A 265 7.65 14.02 2.62
N ILE A 266 6.71 14.63 3.32
CA ILE A 266 5.31 14.63 2.92
C ILE A 266 4.94 15.98 2.33
N PHE A 267 3.99 15.95 1.41
CA PHE A 267 3.43 17.14 0.79
C PHE A 267 1.90 17.07 0.91
N ILE A 268 1.30 18.16 1.37
CA ILE A 268 -0.15 18.27 1.52
C ILE A 268 -0.65 19.24 0.46
N TYR A 269 -1.46 18.74 -0.46
CA TYR A 269 -2.07 19.51 -1.52
C TYR A 269 -3.54 19.80 -1.20
N LYS A 270 -3.99 21.03 -1.40
CA LYS A 270 -5.42 21.33 -1.52
C LYS A 270 -5.82 21.12 -2.97
N LEU A 271 -6.82 20.30 -3.14
CA LEU A 271 -7.53 20.09 -4.38
C LEU A 271 -8.90 20.77 -4.30
N GLN A 272 -9.16 21.67 -5.23
CA GLN A 272 -10.43 22.37 -5.39
C GLN A 272 -11.09 21.87 -6.69
N GLN A 273 -12.30 21.36 -6.58
CA GLN A 273 -13.14 21.03 -7.72
C GLN A 273 -14.00 22.24 -8.10
N SER A 274 -14.04 22.58 -9.38
CA SER A 274 -14.90 23.61 -9.96
C SER A 274 -15.67 23.04 -11.15
N THR A 275 -16.59 23.84 -11.72
CA THR A 275 -17.28 23.49 -12.97
C THR A 275 -16.36 23.41 -14.17
N GLU A 276 -15.22 24.12 -14.12
CA GLU A 276 -14.24 24.19 -15.21
C GLU A 276 -13.16 23.10 -15.11
N GLY A 277 -13.06 22.42 -13.96
CA GLY A 277 -12.12 21.32 -13.76
C GLY A 277 -11.59 21.27 -12.33
N PHE A 278 -10.29 21.10 -12.20
CA PHE A 278 -9.61 21.00 -10.91
C PHE A 278 -8.50 22.04 -10.81
N GLU A 279 -8.38 22.63 -9.63
CA GLU A 279 -7.24 23.44 -9.24
C GLU A 279 -6.53 22.78 -8.06
N SER A 280 -5.21 22.72 -8.14
CA SER A 280 -4.37 22.16 -7.07
C SER A 280 -3.37 23.19 -6.57
N SER A 281 -3.21 23.28 -5.26
CA SER A 281 -2.21 24.13 -4.62
C SER A 281 -1.49 23.38 -3.51
N LEU A 282 -0.17 23.50 -3.44
CA LEU A 282 0.60 23.00 -2.30
C LEU A 282 0.25 23.83 -1.07
N ARG A 283 -0.14 23.18 0.02
CA ARG A 283 -0.49 23.82 1.29
C ARG A 283 0.67 23.81 2.27
N SER A 284 1.30 22.65 2.42
CA SER A 284 2.46 22.49 3.28
C SER A 284 3.34 21.34 2.81
N SER A 285 4.57 21.36 3.28
CA SER A 285 5.55 20.30 3.11
C SER A 285 6.25 20.10 4.44
N HIS A 286 6.48 18.86 4.83
CA HIS A 286 7.18 18.51 6.07
C HIS A 286 8.28 17.53 5.76
N SER A 287 9.50 17.83 6.22
CA SER A 287 10.62 16.91 6.22
C SER A 287 10.84 16.36 7.62
N PHE A 288 11.32 15.11 7.71
CA PHE A 288 11.61 14.46 8.97
C PHE A 288 13.06 13.97 8.97
N PRO A 289 14.05 14.88 9.17
CA PRO A 289 15.47 14.51 9.09
C PRO A 289 15.83 13.39 10.08
N GLY A 290 16.50 12.36 9.57
CA GLY A 290 16.89 11.20 10.38
C GLY A 290 15.75 10.24 10.71
N GLN A 291 14.55 10.46 10.17
CA GLN A 291 13.42 9.55 10.29
C GLN A 291 13.00 9.04 8.91
N ILE A 292 12.56 7.78 8.86
CA ILE A 292 12.00 7.17 7.67
C ILE A 292 10.49 7.09 7.88
N VAL A 293 9.72 7.87 7.14
CA VAL A 293 8.26 7.84 7.10
C VAL A 293 7.80 6.60 6.34
N THR A 294 7.15 5.70 7.06
CA THR A 294 6.74 4.39 6.52
C THR A 294 5.28 4.35 6.09
N ASP A 295 4.43 5.14 6.71
CA ASP A 295 3.01 5.19 6.40
C ASP A 295 2.40 6.54 6.81
N LEU A 296 1.29 6.92 6.19
CA LEU A 296 0.48 8.09 6.51
C LEU A 296 -1.01 7.80 6.31
N GLU A 297 -1.85 8.38 7.17
CA GLU A 297 -3.31 8.29 7.05
C GLU A 297 -3.96 9.50 7.73
N PHE A 298 -5.05 10.01 7.14
CA PHE A 298 -5.84 11.07 7.76
C PHE A 298 -6.78 10.48 8.82
N ARG A 299 -6.87 11.17 9.95
CA ARG A 299 -7.87 10.90 10.99
C ARG A 299 -8.47 12.22 11.42
N ASP A 300 -9.76 12.38 11.18
CA ASP A 300 -10.49 13.64 11.38
C ASP A 300 -9.80 14.78 10.60
N ASP A 301 -9.29 15.78 11.33
CA ASP A 301 -8.56 16.93 10.78
C ASP A 301 -7.06 16.75 10.63
N ASP A 302 -6.50 15.69 11.18
CA ASP A 302 -5.06 15.58 11.30
C ASP A 302 -4.49 14.43 10.49
N LEU A 303 -3.26 14.62 10.06
CA LEU A 303 -2.48 13.60 9.39
C LEU A 303 -1.58 12.91 10.41
N PHE A 304 -1.72 11.60 10.53
CA PHE A 304 -0.84 10.78 11.35
C PHE A 304 0.15 10.04 10.47
N LEU A 305 1.38 9.89 10.96
CA LEU A 305 2.46 9.21 10.23
C LEU A 305 3.21 8.26 11.15
N THR A 306 3.53 7.07 10.66
CA THR A 306 4.46 6.17 11.34
C THR A 306 5.86 6.36 10.79
N THR A 307 6.82 6.63 11.66
CA THR A 307 8.22 6.81 11.29
C THR A 307 9.12 5.78 11.98
N SER A 308 10.25 5.48 11.36
CA SER A 308 11.36 4.71 11.93
C SER A 308 12.46 5.67 12.35
N VAL A 309 12.86 5.62 13.61
CA VAL A 309 13.97 6.40 14.17
C VAL A 309 14.88 5.45 14.92
N ASP A 310 16.12 5.28 14.45
CA ASP A 310 17.09 4.32 15.00
C ASP A 310 16.52 2.90 15.16
N GLY A 311 15.73 2.46 14.18
CA GLY A 311 15.10 1.14 14.17
C GLY A 311 13.86 1.01 15.08
N ARG A 312 13.39 2.10 15.68
CA ARG A 312 12.17 2.12 16.51
C ARG A 312 11.00 2.82 15.82
N LEU A 313 9.81 2.32 16.07
CA LEU A 313 8.55 2.93 15.62
C LEU A 313 8.29 4.22 16.41
N ARG A 314 7.94 5.29 15.70
CA ARG A 314 7.46 6.56 16.24
C ARG A 314 6.20 7.00 15.50
N LEU A 315 5.33 7.69 16.20
CA LEU A 315 4.14 8.33 15.63
C LEU A 315 4.37 9.84 15.58
N GLN A 316 4.16 10.41 14.40
CA GLN A 316 4.13 11.85 14.16
C GLN A 316 2.70 12.29 13.84
N ARG A 317 2.38 13.54 14.17
CA ARG A 317 1.08 14.15 13.91
C ARG A 317 1.31 15.52 13.28
N VAL A 318 0.70 15.75 12.13
CA VAL A 318 0.65 17.05 11.48
C VAL A 318 -0.80 17.52 11.58
N LYS A 319 -0.99 18.66 12.25
CA LYS A 319 -2.31 19.27 12.33
C LYS A 319 -2.73 19.72 10.93
N CYS A 320 -3.99 19.56 10.52
CA CYS A 320 -4.46 20.10 9.22
C CYS A 320 -5.82 20.82 9.33
N GLU A 321 -6.07 21.44 10.48
CA GLU A 321 -7.29 22.20 10.80
C GLU A 321 -7.11 23.69 10.48
N SER A 322 -8.10 24.32 9.85
CA SER A 322 -8.16 25.78 9.62
C SER A 322 -6.91 26.42 8.98
N GLY A 323 -6.14 25.65 8.21
CA GLY A 323 -4.91 26.14 7.56
C GLY A 323 -3.65 26.11 8.44
N ASP A 324 -3.75 25.61 9.67
CA ASP A 324 -2.59 25.23 10.47
C ASP A 324 -2.07 23.87 9.99
N TYR A 325 -0.79 23.83 9.61
CA TYR A 325 -0.09 22.62 9.17
C TYR A 325 1.07 22.26 10.10
N SER A 326 1.08 22.71 11.35
CA SER A 326 2.22 22.49 12.24
C SER A 326 2.34 21.04 12.70
N THR A 327 3.59 20.54 12.78
CA THR A 327 3.90 19.28 13.45
C THR A 327 3.64 19.42 14.94
N GLN A 328 2.87 18.50 15.51
CA GLN A 328 2.48 18.51 16.91
C GLN A 328 3.43 17.69 17.78
N ASP A 329 3.49 18.01 19.06
CA ASP A 329 4.19 17.17 20.04
C ASP A 329 3.45 15.84 20.24
N THR A 330 4.13 14.75 19.94
CA THR A 330 3.62 13.37 20.09
C THR A 330 4.33 12.60 21.20
N THR A 331 5.05 13.27 22.11
CA THR A 331 5.83 12.61 23.18
C THR A 331 4.99 11.63 23.99
N LYS A 332 3.81 12.04 24.48
CA LYS A 332 2.90 11.17 25.23
C LYS A 332 2.39 9.97 24.43
N LEU A 333 2.13 10.16 23.14
CA LEU A 333 1.70 9.06 22.26
C LEU A 333 2.84 8.06 22.08
N ASN A 334 4.07 8.56 21.91
CA ASN A 334 5.25 7.72 21.76
C ASN A 334 5.63 6.98 23.06
N GLU A 335 5.42 7.59 24.24
CA GLU A 335 5.56 6.90 25.53
C GLU A 335 4.61 5.71 25.63
N VAL A 336 3.37 5.87 25.18
CA VAL A 336 2.36 4.80 25.17
C VAL A 336 2.71 3.72 24.15
N ILE A 337 3.20 4.10 22.97
CA ILE A 337 3.71 3.16 21.95
C ILE A 337 4.90 2.37 22.50
N ASP A 338 5.82 3.02 23.23
CA ASP A 338 6.99 2.38 23.84
C ASP A 338 6.61 1.35 24.92
N GLN A 339 5.45 1.48 25.57
CA GLN A 339 4.96 0.45 26.50
C GLN A 339 4.71 -0.91 25.82
N VAL A 340 4.41 -0.93 24.51
CA VAL A 340 4.13 -2.16 23.75
C VAL A 340 5.26 -2.54 22.79
N PHE A 341 5.91 -1.54 22.20
CA PHE A 341 6.93 -1.71 21.16
C PHE A 341 8.33 -1.24 21.57
N GLY A 342 8.57 -0.79 22.80
CA GLY A 342 9.85 -0.17 23.19
C GLY A 342 11.07 -1.09 23.07
N GLU A 343 10.86 -2.40 23.18
CA GLU A 343 11.89 -3.42 22.97
C GLU A 343 11.95 -3.95 21.53
N GLU A 344 10.94 -3.64 20.71
CA GLU A 344 10.87 -4.09 19.32
C GLU A 344 11.79 -3.25 18.44
N GLN A 345 12.53 -3.94 17.59
CA GLN A 345 13.28 -3.33 16.49
C GLN A 345 12.56 -3.61 15.18
N ILE A 346 12.58 -2.63 14.28
CA ILE A 346 12.07 -2.81 12.92
C ILE A 346 13.00 -3.78 12.20
N THR A 347 12.52 -5.01 12.00
CA THR A 347 13.33 -6.10 11.42
C THR A 347 13.39 -6.04 9.90
N GLU A 348 12.28 -5.63 9.27
CA GLU A 348 12.13 -5.57 7.83
C GLU A 348 11.43 -4.24 7.47
N MET A 349 12.05 -3.46 6.59
CA MET A 349 11.40 -2.34 5.92
C MET A 349 11.01 -2.74 4.51
N GLU A 350 9.92 -2.17 4.02
CA GLU A 350 9.49 -2.42 2.65
C GLU A 350 10.49 -1.84 1.66
N ASP A 351 11.07 -2.70 0.83
CA ASP A 351 11.99 -2.27 -0.22
C ASP A 351 11.21 -1.79 -1.45
N VAL A 352 10.96 -0.48 -1.50
CA VAL A 352 10.30 0.18 -2.64
C VAL A 352 11.18 0.24 -3.89
N SER A 353 12.49 -0.08 -3.80
CA SER A 353 13.38 -0.10 -4.96
C SER A 353 12.94 -1.13 -6.01
N GLY A 354 12.30 -2.22 -5.56
CA GLY A 354 11.75 -3.26 -6.41
C GLY A 354 10.60 -2.79 -7.31
N TRP A 355 9.94 -1.68 -6.97
CA TRP A 355 8.84 -1.13 -7.78
C TRP A 355 9.36 -0.45 -9.05
N PHE A 356 10.53 0.19 -8.98
CA PHE A 356 11.15 0.81 -10.14
C PHE A 356 11.47 -0.22 -11.21
N LYS A 357 11.20 0.12 -12.48
CA LYS A 357 11.60 -0.73 -13.59
C LYS A 357 13.13 -0.74 -13.68
N LYS A 358 13.72 -1.94 -13.72
CA LYS A 358 15.16 -2.07 -14.00
C LYS A 358 15.40 -1.62 -15.44
N LYS A 359 15.97 -0.43 -15.62
CA LYS A 359 16.40 0.05 -16.93
C LYS A 359 17.70 -0.68 -17.29
N PHE A 360 17.59 -1.76 -18.05
CA PHE A 360 18.74 -2.33 -18.74
C PHE A 360 19.10 -1.37 -19.87
N ASP A 361 20.18 -0.60 -19.70
CA ASP A 361 20.70 0.27 -20.75
C ASP A 361 21.47 -0.56 -21.78
N ASN A 362 20.71 -1.37 -22.52
CA ASN A 362 21.23 -2.22 -23.58
C ASN A 362 21.94 -1.40 -24.66
N VAL A 363 21.61 -0.11 -24.81
CA VAL A 363 22.19 0.77 -25.83
C VAL A 363 23.56 1.25 -25.40
N SER A 364 23.72 1.78 -24.18
CA SER A 364 25.04 2.20 -23.69
C SER A 364 25.96 1.02 -23.53
N GLU A 365 25.48 -0.12 -23.03
CA GLU A 365 26.27 -1.35 -22.95
C GLU A 365 26.69 -1.85 -24.35
N TYR A 366 25.80 -1.77 -25.33
CA TYR A 366 26.12 -2.07 -26.73
C TYR A 366 27.16 -1.10 -27.31
N LEU A 367 27.02 0.21 -27.06
CA LEU A 367 27.95 1.24 -27.53
C LEU A 367 29.35 1.07 -26.91
N GLU A 368 29.44 0.72 -25.62
CA GLU A 368 30.71 0.39 -24.96
C GLU A 368 31.35 -0.86 -25.54
N ARG A 369 30.57 -1.93 -25.75
CA ARG A 369 31.05 -3.15 -26.42
C ARG A 369 31.53 -2.86 -27.84
N LYS A 370 30.83 -2.00 -28.57
CA LYS A 370 31.22 -1.57 -29.92
C LYS A 370 32.52 -0.76 -29.90
N LYS A 371 32.68 0.15 -28.93
CA LYS A 371 33.90 0.96 -28.74
C LYS A 371 35.11 0.06 -28.45
N ARG A 372 34.99 -0.89 -27.51
CA ARG A 372 36.05 -1.87 -27.22
C ARG A 372 36.48 -2.67 -28.45
N ARG A 373 35.54 -3.13 -29.28
CA ARG A 373 35.85 -3.85 -30.53
C ARG A 373 36.60 -3.00 -31.55
N ILE A 374 36.35 -1.69 -31.60
CA ILE A 374 37.05 -0.76 -32.48
C ILE A 374 38.48 -0.54 -31.97
N ASP A 375 38.63 -0.32 -30.67
CA ASP A 375 39.94 -0.10 -30.03
C ASP A 375 40.85 -1.34 -30.15
N GLU A 376 40.29 -2.56 -29.98
CA GLU A 376 41.02 -3.82 -30.18
C GLU A 376 41.50 -4.01 -31.63
N LYS A 377 40.69 -3.59 -32.61
CA LYS A 377 41.07 -3.62 -34.04
C LYS A 377 42.16 -2.60 -34.35
N LEU A 378 42.07 -1.39 -33.78
CA LEU A 378 43.09 -0.36 -33.91
C LEU A 378 44.43 -0.81 -33.32
N ASN A 379 44.41 -1.39 -32.12
CA ASN A 379 45.62 -1.89 -31.45
C ASN A 379 46.26 -3.08 -32.16
N LYS A 380 45.46 -3.99 -32.75
CA LYS A 380 46.00 -5.05 -33.62
C LYS A 380 46.65 -4.47 -34.88
N ASN A 381 46.03 -3.48 -35.53
CA ASN A 381 46.59 -2.89 -36.74
C ASN A 381 47.86 -2.05 -36.49
N THR A 382 48.02 -1.41 -35.34
CA THR A 382 49.26 -0.72 -34.96
C THR A 382 50.38 -1.70 -34.62
N SER A 383 50.09 -2.83 -33.96
CA SER A 383 51.10 -3.87 -33.69
C SER A 383 51.66 -4.53 -34.97
N VAL A 384 50.87 -4.62 -36.04
CA VAL A 384 51.30 -5.21 -37.33
C VAL A 384 52.13 -4.24 -38.18
N ARG A 385 52.04 -2.92 -37.94
CA ARG A 385 52.83 -1.90 -38.66
C ARG A 385 54.20 -1.60 -38.03
N CYS A 386 54.47 -2.10 -36.84
CA CYS A 386 55.73 -1.86 -36.11
C CYS A 386 56.69 -3.06 -36.11
N ASN A 387 56.42 -4.10 -36.90
CA ASN A 387 57.31 -5.24 -37.11
C ASN A 387 57.89 -5.26 -38.53
#